data_AF-A0A9D7TZP3-F1
#
_entry.id   AF-A0A9D7TZP3-F1
#
_cell.length_a   1.000
_cell.length_b   1.000
_cell.length_c   1.000
_cell.angle_alpha   90.00
_cell.angle_beta   90.00
_cell.angle_gamma   90.00
#
_symmetry.space_group_name_H-M   'P 1'
#
loop_
_entity.id
_entity.type
_entity.pdbx_description
1 polymer ?
#
loop_
_entity_poly.entity_id
_entity_poly.type
_entity_poly.pdbx_seq_one_letter_code
_entity_poly.pdbx_strand_id
1 'polypeptide(L)'
;MVTLYNATGNPIATTVTDENGRYLFVGLPDGSYSVGFTSLPAGYNFTNQSATNDATGSDANITTGRTTTVTLGAGNRNDTS
;
A
#
# COMPACT_ATOMS: atom_id res chain seq x y z
N MET A 1 1.64 -4.27 10.18
CA MET A 1 1.61 -2.78 10.09
C MET A 1 1.73 -2.36 8.64
N VAL A 2 0.99 -1.31 8.24
CA VAL A 2 1.00 -0.72 6.89
C VAL A 2 1.58 0.69 6.96
N THR A 3 2.48 1.03 6.04
CA THR A 3 3.18 2.31 5.96
C THR A 3 2.94 2.96 4.61
N LEU A 4 2.56 4.24 4.60
CA LEU A 4 2.43 5.05 3.40
C LEU A 4 3.73 5.81 3.14
N TYR A 5 4.21 5.76 1.90
CA TYR A 5 5.39 6.48 1.44
C TYR A 5 5.03 7.52 0.38
N ASN A 6 5.70 8.66 0.40
CA ASN A 6 5.57 9.70 -0.62
C ASN A 6 6.40 9.37 -1.88
N ALA A 7 6.36 10.28 -2.87
CA ALA A 7 7.09 10.16 -4.13
C ALA A 7 8.62 10.01 -3.98
N THR A 8 9.21 10.51 -2.89
CA THR A 8 10.63 10.38 -2.60
C THR A 8 10.97 9.11 -1.81
N GLY A 9 9.98 8.25 -1.53
CA GLY A 9 10.15 7.01 -0.77
C GLY A 9 10.23 7.19 0.74
N ASN A 10 9.91 8.38 1.27
CA ASN A 10 9.92 8.68 2.70
C ASN A 10 8.58 8.28 3.33
N PRO A 11 8.58 7.66 4.53
CA PRO A 11 7.37 7.33 5.24
C PRO A 11 6.67 8.60 5.72
N ILE A 12 5.37 8.69 5.49
CA ILE A 12 4.56 9.86 5.87
C ILE A 12 3.37 9.52 6.75
N ALA A 13 2.94 8.25 6.80
CA ALA A 13 1.88 7.78 7.68
C ALA A 13 1.99 6.27 7.94
N THR A 14 1.37 5.80 9.02
CA THR A 14 1.24 4.37 9.34
C THR A 14 -0.17 4.05 9.81
N THR A 15 -0.63 2.84 9.54
CA THR A 15 -1.88 2.29 10.09
C THR A 15 -1.74 0.78 10.33
N VAL A 16 -2.75 0.19 10.95
CA VAL A 16 -2.86 -1.26 11.15
C VAL A 16 -4.07 -1.75 10.36
N THR A 17 -3.96 -2.93 9.76
CA THR A 17 -5.09 -3.58 9.09
C THR A 17 -6.18 -3.93 10.10
N ASP A 18 -7.43 -3.83 9.71
CA ASP A 18 -8.57 -4.33 10.49
C ASP A 18 -8.61 -5.87 10.53
N GLU A 19 -9.61 -6.43 11.22
CA GLU A 19 -9.84 -7.88 11.31
C GLU A 19 -10.01 -8.56 9.94
N ASN A 20 -10.44 -7.81 8.92
CA ASN A 20 -10.63 -8.28 7.55
C ASN A 20 -9.41 -7.99 6.65
N GLY A 21 -8.29 -7.51 7.21
CA GLY A 21 -7.08 -7.18 6.46
C GLY A 21 -7.12 -5.85 5.70
N ARG A 22 -8.17 -5.02 5.89
CA ARG A 22 -8.31 -3.74 5.18
C ARG A 22 -7.61 -2.62 5.91
N TYR A 23 -7.18 -1.61 5.17
CA TYR A 23 -6.58 -0.39 5.71
C TYR A 23 -7.03 0.81 4.87
N LEU A 24 -6.96 2.01 5.45
CA LEU A 24 -7.37 3.25 4.79
C LEU A 24 -6.44 4.40 5.18
N PHE A 25 -6.06 5.21 4.19
CA PHE A 25 -5.43 6.51 4.37
C PHE A 25 -6.34 7.56 3.75
N VAL A 26 -6.76 8.56 4.53
CA VAL A 26 -7.67 9.62 4.07
C VAL A 26 -6.98 10.98 4.03
N GLY A 27 -7.55 11.92 3.29
CA GLY A 27 -7.10 13.31 3.29
C GLY A 27 -5.73 13.53 2.63
N LEU A 28 -5.33 12.64 1.72
CA LEU A 28 -4.07 12.76 1.00
C LEU A 28 -4.17 13.85 -0.08
N PRO A 29 -3.19 14.77 -0.17
CA PRO A 29 -3.05 15.67 -1.31
C PRO A 29 -2.84 14.89 -2.62
N ASP A 30 -3.07 15.55 -3.76
CA ASP A 30 -2.67 14.97 -5.06
C ASP A 30 -1.16 14.78 -5.09
N GLY A 31 -0.72 13.64 -5.62
CA GLY A 31 0.68 13.24 -5.58
C GLY A 31 0.88 11.76 -5.85
N SER A 32 2.13 11.32 -5.71
CA SER A 32 2.52 9.93 -5.93
C SER A 32 2.84 9.25 -4.61
N TYR A 33 2.29 8.05 -4.43
CA TYR A 33 2.37 7.30 -3.18
C TYR A 33 2.64 5.82 -3.42
N SER A 34 3.27 5.16 -2.46
CA SER A 34 3.33 3.69 -2.41
C SER A 34 3.00 3.21 -1.00
N VAL A 35 2.49 1.99 -0.90
CA VAL A 35 2.20 1.35 0.38
C VAL A 35 3.24 0.28 0.64
N GLY A 36 3.69 0.14 1.88
CA GLY A 36 4.55 -0.95 2.30
C GLY A 36 4.05 -1.66 3.55
N PHE A 37 4.27 -2.97 3.61
CA PHE A 37 3.97 -3.80 4.76
C PHE A 37 5.28 -4.06 5.51
N THR A 38 5.40 -3.54 6.73
CA THR A 38 6.69 -3.44 7.44
C THR A 38 6.77 -4.28 8.71
N SER A 39 5.65 -4.84 9.15
CA SER A 39 5.58 -5.69 10.34
C SER A 39 4.67 -6.87 10.03
N LEU A 40 5.25 -7.89 9.39
CA LEU A 40 4.62 -9.18 9.15
C LEU A 40 4.69 -10.02 10.45
N PRO A 41 3.66 -10.81 10.77
CA PRO A 41 3.73 -11.77 11.86
C PRO A 41 4.84 -12.81 11.62
N ALA A 42 5.36 -13.38 12.71
CA ALA A 42 6.36 -14.44 12.61
C ALA A 42 5.84 -15.62 11.79
N GLY A 43 6.67 -16.13 10.88
CA GLY A 43 6.32 -17.24 9.98
C GLY A 43 5.65 -16.83 8.67
N TYR A 44 5.34 -15.54 8.46
CA TYR A 44 4.79 -15.03 7.21
C TYR A 44 5.86 -14.45 6.30
N ASN A 45 5.71 -14.68 5.01
CA ASN A 45 6.53 -14.11 3.95
C ASN A 45 5.63 -13.49 2.89
N PHE A 46 6.16 -12.52 2.13
CA PHE A 46 5.47 -12.02 0.95
C PHE A 46 5.35 -13.12 -0.10
N THR A 47 4.21 -13.17 -0.78
CA THR A 47 4.05 -13.93 -2.01
C THR A 47 4.70 -13.18 -3.17
N ASN A 48 4.90 -13.87 -4.29
CA ASN A 48 5.41 -13.22 -5.50
C ASN A 48 4.47 -12.08 -5.93
N GLN A 49 5.07 -10.96 -6.31
CA GLN A 49 4.35 -9.85 -6.91
C GLN A 49 3.68 -10.34 -8.19
N SER A 50 2.40 -10.04 -8.35
CA SER A 50 1.67 -10.35 -9.58
C SER A 50 2.23 -9.52 -10.74
N ALA A 51 2.28 -10.13 -11.92
CA ALA A 51 2.60 -9.42 -13.15
C ALA A 51 1.40 -8.62 -13.69
N THR A 52 0.21 -8.87 -13.14
CA THR A 52 -1.07 -8.26 -13.52
C THR A 52 -1.60 -7.42 -12.37
N ASN A 53 -2.12 -6.23 -12.68
CA ASN A 53 -2.79 -5.34 -11.74
C ASN A 53 -4.27 -5.74 -11.55
N ASP A 54 -4.51 -7.02 -11.22
CA ASP A 54 -5.84 -7.56 -10.97
C ASP A 54 -6.18 -7.56 -9.47
N ALA A 55 -7.45 -7.76 -9.14
CA ALA A 55 -7.95 -7.70 -7.76
C ALA A 55 -7.56 -8.91 -6.89
N THR A 56 -6.84 -9.90 -7.44
CA THR A 56 -6.55 -11.17 -6.78
C THR A 56 -5.06 -11.41 -6.54
N GLY A 57 -4.20 -10.66 -7.22
CA GLY A 57 -2.75 -10.73 -7.10
C GLY A 57 -2.18 -9.89 -5.96
N SER A 58 -0.93 -10.18 -5.58
CA SER A 58 -0.18 -9.34 -4.65
C SER A 58 0.56 -8.24 -5.40
N ASP A 59 0.37 -6.97 -5.01
CA ASP A 59 1.12 -5.85 -5.58
C ASP A 59 2.45 -5.60 -4.86
N ALA A 60 2.66 -6.22 -3.70
CA ALA A 60 3.87 -5.99 -2.90
C ALA A 60 5.07 -6.70 -3.51
N ASN A 61 6.17 -5.96 -3.69
CA ASN A 61 7.46 -6.52 -4.04
C ASN A 61 7.98 -7.43 -2.91
N ILE A 62 8.40 -8.64 -3.24
CA ILE A 62 8.81 -9.67 -2.27
C ILE A 62 10.02 -9.24 -1.40
N THR A 63 10.90 -8.39 -1.93
CA THR A 63 12.12 -7.96 -1.26
C THR A 63 11.88 -6.74 -0.38
N THR A 64 11.12 -5.77 -0.87
CA THR A 64 10.92 -4.48 -0.17
C THR A 64 9.64 -4.41 0.64
N GLY A 65 8.69 -5.33 0.38
CA GLY A 65 7.34 -5.29 0.93
C GLY A 65 6.52 -4.09 0.46
N ARG A 66 6.96 -3.37 -0.59
CA ARG A 66 6.30 -2.16 -1.12
C ARG A 66 5.61 -2.41 -2.45
N THR A 67 4.47 -1.76 -2.64
CA THR A 67 3.78 -1.70 -3.94
C THR A 67 4.54 -0.81 -4.92
N THR A 68 4.16 -0.87 -6.20
CA THR A 68 4.48 0.19 -7.15
C THR A 68 3.82 1.50 -6.74
N THR A 69 4.32 2.61 -7.30
CA THR A 69 3.80 3.94 -7.05
C THR A 69 2.45 4.14 -7.76
N VAL A 70 1.47 4.62 -7.02
CA VAL A 70 0.16 5.04 -7.50
C VAL A 70 0.10 6.57 -7.51
N THR A 71 -0.44 7.15 -8.58
CA THR A 71 -0.71 8.59 -8.67
C THR A 71 -2.13 8.89 -8.22
N LEU A 72 -2.24 9.66 -7.13
CA LEU A 72 -3.49 10.21 -6.63
C LEU A 72 -3.73 11.56 -7.30
N GLY A 73 -4.86 11.68 -7.99
CA GLY A 73 -5.32 12.87 -8.69
C GLY A 73 -6.84 12.92 -8.75
N ALA A 74 -7.39 14.00 -9.30
CA ALA A 74 -8.83 14.31 -9.32
C ALA A 74 -9.80 13.24 -9.89
N GLY A 75 -9.33 12.10 -10.40
CA GLY A 75 -10.15 10.97 -10.84
C GLY A 75 -9.80 9.61 -10.22
N ASN A 76 -8.80 9.54 -9.34
CA ASN A 76 -8.23 8.28 -8.82
C ASN A 76 -8.49 8.07 -7.32
N ARG A 77 -9.28 8.94 -6.70
CA ARG A 77 -9.62 8.88 -5.27
C ARG A 77 -10.87 8.02 -5.09
N ASN A 78 -10.77 6.95 -4.31
CA ASN A 78 -11.92 6.27 -3.75
C ASN A 78 -11.93 6.51 -2.24
N ASP A 79 -12.23 7.76 -1.87
CA ASP A 79 -12.56 8.11 -0.49
C ASP A 79 -13.96 7.55 -0.27
N THR A 80 -14.07 6.37 0.35
CA THR A 80 -15.36 5.71 0.61
C THR A 80 -16.29 6.70 1.32
N SER A 81 -17.32 7.14 0.59
CA SER A 81 -18.43 7.97 1.08
C SER A 81 -19.34 7.20 2.04
#